data_AF-A0A7W1LRI6-F1
#
_entry.id   AF-A0A7W1LRI6-F1
#
_cell.length_a   1.000
_cell.length_b   1.000
_cell.length_c   1.000
_cell.angle_alpha   90.00
_cell.angle_beta   90.00
_cell.angle_gamma   90.00
#
_symmetry.space_group_name_H-M   'P 1'
#
loop_
_entity.id
_entity.type
_entity.pdbx_description
1 polymer ?
#
loop_
_entity_poly.entity_id
_entity_poly.type
_entity_poly.pdbx_seq_one_letter_code
_entity_poly.pdbx_strand_id
1 'polypeptide(L)'
;EYHRVHVTTLVGTLRTAGEASRRRLDDAIVAMLPDADALWQPLDGEPELVASDFLSADSATMQSRWRDEVDAVVGQVQWETLARPEGTRHERTPHFGPLYDRITEVFRLDPTATW
;
A
#
# COMPACT_ATOMS: atom_id res chain seq x y z
N GLU A 1 13.06 -2.11 -8.10
CA GLU A 1 12.61 -2.66 -9.40
C GLU A 1 12.13 -4.11 -9.36
N TYR A 2 12.85 -5.05 -8.74
CA TYR A 2 12.48 -6.48 -8.71
C TYR A 2 11.04 -6.75 -8.22
N HIS A 3 10.62 -6.14 -7.11
CA HIS A 3 9.25 -6.31 -6.58
C HIS A 3 8.18 -5.90 -7.59
N ARG A 4 8.41 -4.83 -8.37
CA ARG A 4 7.46 -4.37 -9.37
C ARG A 4 7.35 -5.37 -10.53
N VAL A 5 8.48 -5.82 -11.06
CA VAL A 5 8.51 -6.86 -12.11
C VAL A 5 7.80 -8.14 -11.65
N HIS A 6 8.08 -8.57 -10.42
CA HIS A 6 7.46 -9.76 -9.85
C HIS A 6 5.94 -9.61 -9.74
N VAL A 7 5.45 -8.50 -9.17
CA VAL A 7 4.02 -8.25 -9.02
C VAL A 7 3.32 -8.13 -10.37
N THR A 8 3.88 -7.39 -11.33
CA THR A 8 3.29 -7.27 -12.68
C THR A 8 3.17 -8.63 -13.36
N THR A 9 4.20 -9.48 -13.25
CA THR A 9 4.18 -10.84 -13.80
C THR A 9 3.14 -11.72 -13.12
N LEU A 10 3.05 -11.65 -11.78
CA LEU A 10 2.08 -12.42 -11.01
C LEU A 10 0.64 -12.01 -11.35
N VAL A 11 0.35 -10.71 -11.41
CA VAL A 11 -0.96 -10.17 -11.80
C VAL A 11 -1.34 -10.65 -13.21
N GLY A 12 -0.43 -10.53 -14.18
CA GLY A 12 -0.67 -11.02 -15.53
C GLY A 12 -0.97 -12.52 -15.58
N THR A 13 -0.18 -13.32 -14.85
CA THR A 13 -0.38 -14.78 -14.74
C THR A 13 -1.76 -15.10 -14.18
N LEU A 14 -2.13 -14.51 -13.03
CA LEU A 14 -3.40 -14.75 -12.35
C LEU A 14 -4.62 -14.34 -13.19
N ARG A 15 -4.50 -13.29 -14.01
CA ARG A 15 -5.57 -12.88 -14.95
C ARG A 15 -5.82 -13.90 -16.05
N THR A 16 -4.78 -14.56 -16.53
CA THR A 16 -4.87 -15.56 -17.62
C THR A 16 -5.11 -16.99 -17.15
N ALA A 17 -4.98 -17.27 -15.85
CA ALA A 17 -5.11 -18.62 -15.28
C ALA A 17 -6.55 -19.18 -15.23
N GLY A 18 -7.54 -18.41 -15.71
CA GLY A 18 -8.94 -18.80 -15.79
C GLY A 18 -9.87 -17.89 -14.97
N GLU A 19 -11.17 -18.06 -15.17
CA GLU A 19 -12.18 -17.14 -14.64
C GLU A 19 -12.18 -17.05 -13.11
N ALA A 20 -12.06 -18.19 -12.42
CA ALA A 20 -12.04 -18.21 -10.96
C ALA A 20 -10.81 -17.49 -10.38
N SER A 21 -9.65 -17.63 -11.03
CA SER A 21 -8.42 -16.95 -10.64
C SER A 21 -8.56 -15.44 -10.84
N ARG A 22 -9.03 -15.02 -12.02
CA ARG A 22 -9.28 -13.61 -12.33
C ARG A 22 -10.24 -12.97 -11.35
N ARG A 23 -11.37 -13.63 -11.05
CA ARG A 23 -12.37 -13.11 -10.10
C ARG A 23 -11.77 -12.89 -8.70
N ARG A 24 -11.03 -13.86 -8.18
CA ARG A 24 -10.35 -13.74 -6.87
C ARG A 24 -9.34 -12.60 -6.84
N LEU A 25 -8.61 -12.40 -7.93
CA LEU A 25 -7.66 -11.30 -8.05
C LEU A 25 -8.39 -9.95 -8.06
N ASP A 26 -9.44 -9.82 -8.87
CA ASP A 26 -10.21 -8.57 -8.96
C ASP A 26 -10.89 -8.25 -7.61
N ASP A 27 -11.45 -9.25 -6.93
CA ASP A 27 -12.03 -9.10 -5.58
C ASP A 27 -10.97 -8.62 -4.57
N ALA A 28 -9.76 -9.20 -4.60
CA ALA A 28 -8.67 -8.81 -3.72
C ALA A 28 -8.17 -7.38 -3.99
N ILE A 29 -8.06 -7.00 -5.26
CA ILE A 29 -7.68 -5.64 -5.66
C ILE A 29 -8.72 -4.64 -5.15
N VAL A 30 -10.02 -4.88 -5.41
CA VAL A 30 -11.11 -4.01 -4.94
C VAL A 30 -11.10 -3.88 -3.43
N ALA A 31 -10.88 -4.96 -2.69
CA ALA A 31 -10.83 -4.94 -1.24
C ALA A 31 -9.66 -4.11 -0.68
N MET A 32 -8.50 -4.10 -1.35
CA MET A 32 -7.28 -3.45 -0.86
C MET A 32 -7.10 -2.01 -1.35
N LEU A 33 -7.72 -1.63 -2.47
CA LEU A 33 -7.53 -0.32 -3.11
C LEU A 33 -7.78 0.87 -2.17
N PRO A 34 -8.86 0.91 -1.36
CA PRO A 34 -9.09 1.98 -0.38
C PRO A 34 -7.91 2.24 0.56
N ASP A 35 -7.39 1.16 1.16
CA ASP A 35 -6.29 1.25 2.12
C ASP A 35 -4.98 1.65 1.44
N ALA A 36 -4.73 1.11 0.25
CA ALA A 36 -3.54 1.43 -0.54
C ALA A 36 -3.53 2.91 -0.98
N ASP A 37 -4.68 3.44 -1.40
CA ASP A 37 -4.81 4.85 -1.79
C ASP A 37 -4.64 5.78 -0.58
N ALA A 38 -5.13 5.39 0.59
CA ALA A 38 -5.01 6.16 1.83
C ALA A 38 -3.57 6.30 2.36
N LEU A 39 -2.61 5.50 1.87
CA LEU A 39 -1.19 5.67 2.22
C LEU A 39 -0.62 7.03 1.80
N TRP A 40 -1.27 7.70 0.84
CA TRP A 40 -0.89 9.02 0.35
C TRP A 40 -1.59 10.18 1.06
N GLN A 41 -2.21 9.94 2.23
CA GLN A 41 -2.65 11.04 3.07
C GLN A 41 -1.44 11.98 3.38
N PRO A 42 -1.60 13.30 3.23
CA PRO A 42 -0.51 14.27 3.46
C PRO A 42 0.13 14.12 4.83
N LEU A 43 1.42 14.42 4.90
CA LEU A 43 2.15 14.49 6.16
C LEU A 43 1.94 15.85 6.85
N ASP A 44 2.01 15.86 8.18
CA ASP A 44 2.12 17.11 8.93
C ASP A 44 3.40 17.85 8.51
N GLY A 45 3.26 19.12 8.11
CA GLY A 45 4.38 19.94 7.62
C GLY A 45 4.90 19.57 6.23
N GLU A 46 4.12 18.84 5.41
CA GLU A 46 4.50 18.48 4.04
C GLU A 46 4.94 19.68 3.17
N PRO A 47 4.28 20.86 3.19
CA PRO A 47 4.72 22.00 2.41
C PRO A 47 6.14 22.46 2.76
N GLU A 48 6.50 22.48 4.04
CA GLU A 48 7.84 22.85 4.52
C GLU A 48 8.89 21.82 4.11
N LEU A 49 8.54 20.53 4.12
CA LEU A 49 9.42 19.45 3.69
C LEU A 49 9.70 19.49 2.18
N VAL A 50 8.70 19.84 1.37
CA VAL A 50 8.89 20.06 -0.07
C VAL A 50 9.71 21.31 -0.32
N ALA A 51 9.41 22.44 0.36
CA ALA A 51 10.15 23.69 0.20
C ALA A 51 11.63 23.59 0.63
N SER A 52 11.95 22.64 1.50
CA SER A 52 13.30 22.37 1.98
C SER A 52 14.02 21.24 1.22
N ASP A 53 13.44 20.76 0.11
CA ASP A 53 13.95 19.64 -0.71
C ASP A 53 14.13 18.30 0.05
N PHE A 54 13.48 18.14 1.21
CA PHE A 54 13.43 16.83 1.91
C PHE A 54 12.46 15.87 1.22
N LEU A 55 11.40 16.40 0.63
CA LEU A 55 10.48 15.65 -0.24
C LEU A 55 10.60 16.17 -1.66
N SER A 56 10.73 15.24 -2.61
CA SER A 56 10.85 15.57 -4.04
C SER A 56 9.53 16.04 -4.68
N ALA A 57 8.40 15.77 -4.03
CA ALA A 57 7.07 16.24 -4.39
C ALA A 57 6.12 16.04 -3.19
N ASP A 58 4.97 16.72 -3.22
CA ASP A 58 3.89 16.50 -2.25
C ASP A 58 3.21 15.13 -2.44
N SER A 59 2.46 14.69 -1.42
CA SER A 59 1.80 13.38 -1.44
C SER A 59 0.76 13.27 -2.55
N ALA A 60 0.06 14.37 -2.88
CA ALA A 60 -0.96 14.37 -3.95
C ALA A 60 -0.35 14.12 -5.33
N THR A 61 0.79 14.75 -5.64
CA THR A 61 1.53 14.54 -6.88
C THR A 61 2.04 13.11 -6.97
N MET A 62 2.58 12.57 -5.88
CA MET A 62 3.07 11.19 -5.84
C MET A 62 1.92 10.18 -5.93
N GLN A 63 0.77 10.46 -5.31
CA GLN A 63 -0.45 9.65 -5.41
C GLN A 63 -0.92 9.55 -6.85
N SER A 64 -0.99 10.68 -7.58
CA SER A 64 -1.41 10.67 -8.98
C SER A 64 -0.51 9.77 -9.83
N ARG A 65 0.81 9.88 -9.67
CA ARG A 65 1.77 9.04 -10.38
C ARG A 65 1.61 7.56 -10.01
N TRP A 66 1.40 7.27 -8.74
CA TRP A 66 1.18 5.92 -8.26
C TRP A 66 -0.11 5.32 -8.82
N ARG A 67 -1.21 6.09 -8.88
CA ARG A 67 -2.48 5.65 -9.48
C ARG A 67 -2.30 5.27 -10.96
N ASP A 68 -1.60 6.10 -11.73
CA ASP A 68 -1.28 5.81 -13.13
C ASP A 68 -0.49 4.48 -13.28
N GLU A 69 0.48 4.24 -12.40
CA GLU A 69 1.25 2.99 -12.38
C GLU A 69 0.40 1.77 -11.97
N VAL A 70 -0.52 1.93 -11.03
CA VAL A 70 -1.44 0.86 -10.63
C VAL A 70 -2.40 0.55 -11.78
N ASP A 71 -2.98 1.57 -12.41
CA ASP A 71 -3.89 1.42 -13.56
C ASP A 71 -3.23 0.66 -14.71
N ALA A 72 -1.93 0.86 -14.94
CA ALA A 72 -1.17 0.12 -15.94
C ALA A 72 -1.04 -1.38 -15.63
N VAL A 73 -1.13 -1.78 -14.36
CA VAL A 73 -1.01 -3.17 -13.90
C VAL A 73 -2.37 -3.85 -13.73
N VAL A 74 -3.33 -3.16 -13.12
CA VAL A 74 -4.62 -3.74 -12.74
C VAL A 74 -5.77 -3.36 -13.69
N GLY A 75 -5.52 -2.47 -14.65
CA GLY A 75 -6.56 -1.85 -15.45
C GLY A 75 -7.15 -0.63 -14.75
N GLN A 76 -8.00 0.11 -15.48
CA GLN A 76 -8.52 1.40 -15.03
C GLN A 76 -9.40 1.28 -13.77
N VAL A 77 -8.98 1.95 -12.71
CA VAL A 77 -9.72 2.07 -11.45
C VAL A 77 -10.50 3.39 -11.42
N GLN A 78 -11.70 3.36 -10.82
CA GLN A 78 -12.49 4.56 -10.57
C GLN A 78 -12.08 5.16 -9.21
N TRP A 79 -10.89 5.76 -9.16
CA TRP A 79 -10.24 6.22 -7.92
C TRP A 79 -11.12 7.15 -7.07
N GLU A 80 -11.91 8.01 -7.71
CA GLU A 80 -12.78 8.99 -7.05
C GLU A 80 -13.97 8.34 -6.34
N THR A 81 -14.27 7.08 -6.67
CA THR A 81 -15.40 6.32 -6.09
C THR A 81 -14.97 5.44 -4.92
N LEU A 82 -13.67 5.32 -4.65
CA LEU A 82 -13.17 4.50 -3.56
C LEU A 82 -13.64 5.08 -2.23
N ALA A 83 -14.19 4.20 -1.38
CA ALA A 83 -14.49 4.56 0.00
C ALA A 83 -13.18 4.96 0.69
N ARG A 84 -13.18 6.06 1.42
CA ARG A 84 -12.03 6.43 2.24
C ARG A 84 -12.05 5.57 3.52
N PRO A 85 -10.96 4.87 3.86
CA PRO A 85 -10.90 4.15 5.13
C PRO A 85 -11.03 5.12 6.30
N GLU A 86 -11.58 4.64 7.41
CA GLU A 86 -11.69 5.40 8.64
C GLU A 86 -10.29 5.61 9.26
N GLY A 87 -10.08 6.80 9.83
CA GLY A 87 -8.83 7.14 10.52
C GLY A 87 -7.73 7.72 9.62
N THR A 88 -6.62 8.03 10.26
CA THR A 88 -5.42 8.56 9.61
C THR A 88 -4.45 7.45 9.21
N ARG A 89 -3.50 7.73 8.31
CA ARG A 89 -2.39 6.83 7.97
C ARG A 89 -1.52 6.39 9.17
N HIS A 90 -1.68 7.02 10.33
CA HIS A 90 -0.99 6.68 11.59
C HIS A 90 -1.79 5.72 12.47
N GLU A 91 -3.07 5.51 12.18
CA GLU A 91 -3.93 4.59 12.90
C GLU A 91 -3.75 3.17 12.38
N ARG A 92 -3.56 2.25 13.32
CA ARG A 92 -3.29 0.84 13.02
C ARG A 92 -4.59 0.06 13.07
N THR A 93 -4.76 -0.85 12.11
CA THR A 93 -5.87 -1.80 12.15
C THR A 93 -5.73 -2.74 13.36
N PRO A 94 -6.82 -3.38 13.83
CA PRO A 94 -6.75 -4.38 14.89
C PRO A 94 -5.79 -5.54 14.59
N HIS A 95 -5.47 -5.79 13.31
CA HIS A 95 -4.53 -6.82 12.88
C HIS A 95 -3.06 -6.51 13.21
N PHE A 96 -2.71 -5.24 13.47
CA PHE A 96 -1.34 -4.86 13.76
C PHE A 96 -0.82 -5.46 15.06
N GLY A 97 -1.63 -5.50 16.12
CA GLY A 97 -1.21 -6.00 17.45
C GLY A 97 -0.65 -7.43 17.38
N PRO A 98 -1.42 -8.41 16.86
CA PRO A 98 -0.94 -9.78 16.69
C PRO A 98 0.33 -9.91 15.85
N LEU A 99 0.44 -9.14 14.75
CA LEU A 99 1.64 -9.11 13.93
C LEU A 99 2.84 -8.59 14.71
N TYR A 100 2.68 -7.45 15.40
CA TYR A 100 3.72 -6.80 16.17
C TYR A 100 4.22 -7.69 17.30
N ASP A 101 3.31 -8.34 18.01
CA ASP A 101 3.64 -9.31 19.06
C ASP A 101 4.46 -10.47 18.51
N ARG A 102 4.11 -10.98 17.32
CA ARG A 102 4.84 -12.07 16.68
C ARG A 102 6.24 -11.66 16.23
N ILE A 103 6.38 -10.53 15.53
CA ILE A 103 7.70 -10.09 15.02
C ILE A 103 8.64 -9.64 16.14
N THR A 104 8.10 -9.22 17.28
CA THR A 104 8.90 -8.80 18.44
C THR A 104 9.05 -9.88 19.50
N GLU A 105 8.56 -11.11 19.26
CA GLU A 105 8.58 -12.21 20.23
C GLU A 105 9.99 -12.45 20.78
N VAL A 106 10.97 -12.68 19.90
CA VAL A 106 12.36 -12.95 20.30
C VAL A 106 12.99 -11.76 21.02
N PHE A 107 12.76 -10.55 20.53
CA PHE A 107 13.26 -9.33 21.16
C PHE A 107 12.68 -9.15 22.57
N ARG A 108 11.41 -9.49 22.80
CA ARG A 108 10.78 -9.38 24.11
C ARG A 108 11.24 -10.45 25.09
N LEU A 109 11.70 -11.60 24.62
CA LEU A 109 12.24 -12.67 25.47
C LEU A 109 13.57 -12.25 26.11
N ASP A 110 14.44 -11.59 25.35
CA ASP A 110 15.68 -11.00 25.86
C ASP A 110 16.03 -9.70 25.11
N PRO A 111 15.58 -8.54 25.64
CA PRO A 111 15.87 -7.24 25.03
C PRO A 111 17.36 -6.86 25.04
N THR A 112 18.19 -7.58 25.80
CA THR A 112 19.63 -7.31 25.92
C THR A 112 20.48 -8.21 25.03
N ALA A 113 19.88 -9.21 24.39
CA ALA A 113 20.57 -10.10 23.47
C ALA A 113 21.11 -9.32 22.26
N THR A 114 22.33 -9.69 21.85
CA THR A 114 22.97 -9.18 20.64
C THR A 114 22.90 -10.25 19.55
N TRP A 115 22.42 -9.89 18.36
CA TRP A 115 22.21 -10.79 17.22
C TRP A 115 22.90 -10.25 15.97
#